data_AF-A0A961LNU4-F1
#
_entry.id   AF-A0A961LNU4-F1
#
_cell.length_a   1.000
_cell.length_b   1.000
_cell.length_c   1.000
_cell.angle_alpha   90.00
_cell.angle_beta   90.00
_cell.angle_gamma   90.00
#
_symmetry.space_group_name_H-M   'P 1'
#
loop_
_entity.id
_entity.type
_entity.pdbx_description
1 polymer ?
#
loop_
_entity_poly.entity_id
_entity_poly.type
_entity_poly.pdbx_seq_one_letter_code
_entity_poly.pdbx_strand_id
1 'polypeptide(L)' 'MSAGRKAGFAILGLILGAVAGGIAGLGIGTAYVELAGVTSFEGASGYAVVFWIFAGIVCGAIAGAVIGLRKG' A
#
# COMPACT_ATOMS: atom_id res chain seq x y z
N MET A 1 -13.13 -25.91 -2.34
CA MET A 1 -11.71 -25.69 -1.94
C MET A 1 -11.61 -25.80 -0.42
N SER A 2 -10.52 -26.34 0.10
CA SER A 2 -10.31 -26.42 1.55
C SER A 2 -10.08 -25.03 2.14
N ALA A 3 -10.46 -24.85 3.41
CA ALA A 3 -10.26 -23.59 4.13
C ALA A 3 -8.79 -23.13 4.12
N GLY A 4 -7.85 -24.08 4.18
CA GLY A 4 -6.41 -23.79 4.12
C GLY A 4 -5.96 -23.17 2.79
N ARG A 5 -6.57 -23.56 1.66
CA ARG A 5 -6.22 -23.00 0.34
C ARG A 5 -6.70 -21.55 0.22
N LYS A 6 -7.90 -21.27 0.70
CA LYS A 6 -8.47 -19.91 0.78
C LYS A 6 -7.63 -19.00 1.68
N ALA A 7 -7.22 -19.50 2.85
CA ALA A 7 -6.35 -18.76 3.75
C ALA A 7 -4.99 -18.44 3.09
N GLY A 8 -4.42 -19.40 2.36
CA GLY A 8 -3.18 -19.19 1.59
C GLY A 8 -3.30 -18.06 0.56
N PHE A 9 -4.38 -18.04 -0.23
CA PHE A 9 -4.61 -16.97 -1.20
C PHE A 9 -4.89 -15.61 -0.54
N ALA A 10 -5.56 -15.59 0.61
CA ALA A 10 -5.79 -14.37 1.37
C ALA A 10 -4.47 -13.76 1.87
N ILE A 11 -3.58 -14.59 2.43
CA ILE A 11 -2.26 -14.14 2.92
C ILE A 11 -1.39 -13.68 1.75
N LEU A 12 -1.36 -14.43 0.66
CA LEU A 12 -0.61 -14.02 -0.52
C LEU A 12 -1.12 -12.70 -1.09
N GLY A 13 -2.45 -12.56 -1.19
CA GLY A 13 -3.10 -11.33 -1.61
C GLY A 13 -2.77 -10.16 -0.68
N LEU A 14 -2.76 -10.38 0.63
CA LEU A 14 -2.38 -9.38 1.63
C LEU A 14 -0.95 -8.88 1.39
N ILE A 15 0.02 -9.79 1.23
CA ILE A 15 1.44 -9.43 1.02
C ILE A 15 1.62 -8.68 -0.29
N LEU A 16 1.10 -9.21 -1.39
CA LEU A 16 1.24 -8.58 -2.71
C LEU A 16 0.53 -7.23 -2.77
N GLY A 17 -0.66 -7.15 -2.16
CA GLY A 17 -1.41 -5.92 -2.04
C GLY A 17 -0.67 -4.87 -1.21
N ALA A 18 -0.09 -5.26 -0.07
CA ALA A 18 0.72 -4.38 0.78
C ALA A 18 1.92 -3.80 0.00
N VAL A 19 2.65 -4.64 -0.72
CA VAL A 19 3.81 -4.23 -1.52
C VAL A 19 3.39 -3.27 -2.64
N ALA A 20 2.39 -3.65 -3.45
CA ALA A 20 1.90 -2.82 -4.53
C ALA A 20 1.35 -1.48 -4.02
N GLY A 21 0.60 -1.52 -2.92
CA GLY A 21 0.06 -0.35 -2.25
C GLY A 21 1.16 0.57 -1.70
N GLY A 22 2.23 0.02 -1.11
CA GLY A 22 3.37 0.81 -0.66
C GLY A 22 4.12 1.49 -1.79
N ILE A 23 4.31 0.81 -2.93
CA ILE A 23 4.91 1.40 -4.14
C ILE A 23 4.02 2.53 -4.68
N ALA A 24 2.70 2.31 -4.75
CA ALA A 24 1.76 3.34 -5.17
C ALA A 24 1.76 4.53 -4.20
N GLY A 25 1.79 4.27 -2.89
CA GLY A 25 1.88 5.28 -1.84
C GLY A 25 3.16 6.10 -1.92
N LEU A 26 4.29 5.48 -2.23
CA LEU A 26 5.54 6.19 -2.52
C LEU A 26 5.35 7.17 -3.68
N GLY A 27 4.84 6.69 -4.82
CA GLY A 27 4.63 7.52 -6.01
C GLY A 27 3.64 8.68 -5.79
N ILE A 28 2.53 8.41 -5.10
CA ILE A 28 1.54 9.44 -4.75
C ILE A 28 2.15 10.45 -3.77
N GLY A 29 2.90 9.98 -2.78
CA GLY A 29 3.53 10.84 -1.80
C GLY A 29 4.58 11.76 -2.40
N THR A 30 5.41 11.25 -3.31
CA THR A 30 6.40 12.07 -4.04
C THR A 30 5.71 13.08 -4.94
N ALA A 31 4.67 12.66 -5.68
CA ALA A 31 3.90 13.56 -6.54
C ALA A 31 3.19 14.65 -5.72
N TYR A 32 2.63 14.31 -4.55
CA TYR A 32 2.00 15.27 -3.65
C TYR A 32 3.00 16.34 -3.20
N VAL A 33 4.20 15.93 -2.75
CA VAL A 33 5.25 16.85 -2.32
C VAL A 33 5.67 17.80 -3.43
N GLU A 34 5.82 17.27 -4.65
CA GLU A 34 6.21 18.04 -5.83
C GLU A 34 5.13 19.06 -6.21
N LEU A 35 3.86 18.64 -6.27
CA LEU A 35 2.73 19.50 -6.58
C LEU A 35 2.45 20.56 -5.50
N ALA A 36 2.66 20.21 -4.23
CA ALA A 36 2.46 21.12 -3.11
C ALA A 36 3.62 22.11 -2.93
N GLY A 37 4.69 22.01 -3.72
CA GLY A 37 5.84 22.91 -3.63
C GLY A 37 6.57 22.83 -2.28
N VAL A 38 6.54 21.68 -1.61
CA VAL A 38 7.17 21.51 -0.30
C VAL A 38 8.68 21.39 -0.47
N THR A 39 9.38 22.51 -0.35
CA THR A 39 10.83 22.62 -0.63
C THR A 39 11.71 22.07 0.49
N SER A 40 11.20 21.91 1.72
CA SER A 40 11.96 21.40 2.85
C SER A 40 11.88 19.87 2.95
N PHE A 41 12.85 19.20 2.32
CA PHE A 41 13.03 17.74 2.40
C PHE A 41 13.18 17.24 3.86
N GLU A 42 13.74 18.07 4.73
CA GLU A 42 14.18 17.68 6.08
C GLU A 42 13.07 17.53 7.14
N GLY A 43 11.78 17.78 6.85
CA GLY A 43 10.78 17.63 7.91
C GLY A 43 9.30 17.61 7.55
N ALA A 44 8.87 18.11 6.40
CA ALA A 44 7.44 18.08 6.04
C ALA A 44 7.17 17.10 4.89
N SER A 45 8.00 17.16 3.84
CA SER A 45 7.83 16.32 2.67
C SER A 45 8.19 14.86 2.92
N GLY A 46 9.26 14.57 3.66
CA GLY A 46 9.61 13.20 4.04
C GLY A 46 8.49 12.51 4.82
N TYR A 47 7.89 13.20 5.79
CA TYR A 47 6.76 12.67 6.56
C TYR A 47 5.52 12.46 5.70
N ALA A 48 5.22 13.38 4.79
CA ALA A 48 4.11 13.22 3.86
C ALA A 48 4.30 11.97 2.98
N VAL A 49 5.50 11.77 2.41
CA VAL A 49 5.80 10.59 1.59
C VAL A 49 5.65 9.31 2.40
N VAL A 50 6.22 9.25 3.61
CA VAL A 50 6.12 8.09 4.49
C VAL A 50 4.66 7.80 4.88
N PHE A 51 3.88 8.84 5.18
CA PHE A 51 2.45 8.69 5.45
C PHE A 51 1.72 8.04 4.26
N TRP A 52 1.96 8.53 3.04
CA TRP A 52 1.34 7.97 1.85
C TRP A 52 1.77 6.53 1.58
N ILE A 53 3.04 6.17 1.85
CA ILE A 53 3.51 4.77 1.78
C ILE A 53 2.71 3.89 2.73
N PHE A 54 2.60 4.26 4.01
CA PHE A 54 1.88 3.44 4.99
C PHE A 54 0.38 3.36 4.69
N ALA A 55 -0.24 4.46 4.29
CA ALA A 55 -1.64 4.46 3.85
C ALA A 55 -1.82 3.52 2.66
N GLY A 56 -0.93 3.59 1.68
CA GLY A 56 -0.88 2.70 0.52
C GLY A 56 -0.73 1.23 0.93
N ILE A 57 0.20 0.90 1.82
CA ILE A 57 0.40 -0.45 2.36
C ILE A 57 -0.89 -0.97 2.99
N VAL A 58 -1.54 -0.19 3.86
CA VAL A 58 -2.75 -0.62 4.57
C VAL A 58 -3.89 -0.85 3.58
N CYS A 59 -4.17 0.12 2.69
CA CYS A 59 -5.21 0.00 1.68
C CYS A 59 -4.96 -1.17 0.72
N GLY A 60 -3.72 -1.32 0.27
CA GLY A 60 -3.29 -2.39 -0.62
C GLY A 60 -3.40 -3.76 0.05
N ALA A 61 -2.97 -3.89 1.30
CA ALA A 61 -3.07 -5.13 2.09
C ALA A 61 -4.53 -5.58 2.23
N ILE A 62 -5.42 -4.65 2.60
CA ILE A 62 -6.86 -4.93 2.73
C ILE A 62 -7.46 -5.34 1.38
N ALA A 63 -7.21 -4.56 0.32
CA ALA A 63 -7.73 -4.85 -1.01
C ALA A 63 -7.23 -6.21 -1.54
N GLY A 64 -5.92 -6.47 -1.38
CA GLY A 64 -5.29 -7.70 -1.80
C GLY A 64 -5.82 -8.92 -1.03
N ALA A 65 -5.99 -8.81 0.28
CA ALA A 65 -6.60 -9.87 1.10
C ALA A 65 -8.04 -10.16 0.65
N VAL A 66 -8.85 -9.12 0.41
CA VAL A 66 -10.24 -9.26 -0.07
C VAL A 66 -10.28 -9.94 -1.44
N ILE A 67 -9.39 -9.57 -2.37
CA ILE A 67 -9.29 -10.21 -3.68
C ILE A 67 -8.86 -11.68 -3.55
N GLY A 68 -7.87 -11.96 -2.70
CA GLY A 68 -7.40 -13.32 -2.41
C GLY A 68 -8.51 -14.22 -1.85
N LEU A 69 -9.34 -13.69 -0.96
CA LEU A 69 -10.50 -14.40 -0.40
C LEU A 69 -11.62 -14.66 -1.42
N ARG A 70 -11.78 -13.77 -2.39
CA ARG A 70 -12.84 -13.86 -3.43
C ARG A 70 -12.46 -14.77 -4.59
N LYS A 71 -11.19 -14.75 -4.99
CA LYS A 71 -10.69 -15.48 -6.17
C LYS A 71 -10.01 -16.81 -5.81
N GLY A 72 -9.61 -17.00 -4.55
CA GLY A 72 -8.96 -18.19 -4.03
C GLY A 72 -9.87 -19.14 -3.27
#